data_AF-A0A4U0VFB1-F1
#
_entry.id   AF-A0A4U0VFB1-F1
#
_cell.length_a   1.000
_cell.length_b   1.000
_cell.length_c   1.000
_cell.angle_alpha   90.00
_cell.angle_beta   90.00
_cell.angle_gamma   90.00
#
_symmetry.space_group_name_H-M   'P 1'
#
loop_
_entity.id
_entity.type
_entity.pdbx_description
1 polymer ?
#
loop_
_entity_poly.entity_id
_entity_poly.type
_entity_poly.pdbx_seq_one_letter_code
_entity_poly.pdbx_strand_id
1 'polypeptide(L)'
;GSSHTQPAGNLNHNVTEEEKAHYDEVLAHSKSQQIRTPWHREGSDQPPVARQRSAGAMTKGKLLTTPSRMLKLILPLTTRDNNSDRKDVEPLALLVHPQQPLSYLERLIQSEIPTIKEGDKERIPAVYFRAEDSMQDSIDAQKNIAAEDDEGTQKEEHDLDNADEMKINGKIEKTGKLNRKTPDEADSRRGGHGEGGVESYSGLGHEAGADKVDERKFVRWSSSTEIGDFIRDAARGQEFAVEIEGAPREIRVGVPSFNDRTYYLRMRLRKTSKQIATMADIKRECDELAERGGKRVAQAGFGVLVGWWYLVYRLTFETELGWDVMEPVTYLVGLSTLIGGYVWFLYHNREVSYRSAMNFTISRRQSKLYDAKGFDVHKWETLVEEANALRKEIKMVANEYDVEWDERVDEVNREVMEALKKEREKKEEGEGEKRKKKKEDDDEDD
;
A
#
# COMPACT_ATOMS: atom_id res chain seq x y z
N GLY A 1 -38.26 46.14 15.93
CA GLY A 1 -38.97 45.03 16.59
C GLY A 1 -39.08 43.90 15.60
N SER A 2 -38.54 42.73 15.93
CA SER A 2 -38.64 41.52 15.10
C SER A 2 -40.08 41.03 15.06
N SER A 3 -40.56 40.65 13.88
CA SER A 3 -41.94 40.23 13.61
C SER A 3 -42.30 38.85 14.17
N HIS A 4 -41.42 38.19 14.91
CA HIS A 4 -41.54 36.78 15.31
C HIS A 4 -41.83 36.54 16.80
N THR A 5 -41.97 37.59 17.62
CA THR A 5 -42.30 37.43 19.03
C THR A 5 -43.76 37.80 19.28
N GLN A 6 -44.67 36.84 19.11
CA GLN A 6 -46.05 36.98 19.60
C GLN A 6 -46.15 36.43 21.04
N PRO A 7 -46.87 37.11 21.95
CA PRO A 7 -47.10 36.61 23.30
C PRO A 7 -47.88 35.29 23.26
N ALA A 8 -47.51 34.34 24.13
CA ALA A 8 -48.00 32.96 24.10
C ALA A 8 -49.53 32.80 24.12
N GLY A 9 -50.26 33.78 24.68
CA GLY A 9 -51.72 33.81 24.69
C GLY A 9 -52.39 34.03 23.33
N ASN A 10 -51.65 34.49 22.31
CA ASN A 10 -52.17 34.71 20.95
C ASN A 10 -51.83 33.56 19.97
N LEU A 11 -51.15 32.50 20.43
CA LEU A 11 -50.90 31.33 19.59
C LEU A 11 -52.21 30.56 19.38
N ASN A 12 -52.46 30.07 18.17
CA ASN A 12 -53.63 29.23 17.92
C ASN A 12 -53.46 27.88 18.63
N HIS A 13 -54.35 27.58 19.58
CA HIS A 13 -54.31 26.33 20.37
C HIS A 13 -55.09 25.18 19.68
N ASN A 14 -55.75 25.45 18.56
CA ASN A 14 -56.45 24.43 17.78
C ASN A 14 -55.50 23.85 16.73
N VAL A 15 -54.77 22.80 17.13
CA VAL A 15 -53.89 22.06 16.23
C VAL A 15 -54.73 21.33 15.18
N THR A 16 -54.59 21.71 13.93
CA THR A 16 -55.30 21.09 12.80
C THR A 16 -54.75 19.68 12.53
N GLU A 17 -55.56 18.80 11.93
CA GLU A 17 -55.11 17.43 11.60
C GLU A 17 -53.93 17.44 10.60
N GLU A 18 -53.89 18.42 9.69
CA GLU A 18 -52.79 18.61 8.75
C GLU A 18 -51.48 18.98 9.47
N GLU A 19 -51.53 19.83 10.50
CA GLU A 19 -50.35 20.18 11.30
C GLU A 19 -49.85 19.00 12.13
N LYS A 20 -50.76 18.14 12.64
CA LYS A 20 -50.36 16.89 13.31
C LYS A 20 -49.66 15.94 12.36
N ALA A 21 -50.21 15.75 11.16
CA ALA A 21 -49.61 14.90 10.15
C ALA A 21 -48.21 15.40 9.73
N HIS A 22 -48.06 16.70 9.52
CA HIS A 22 -46.77 17.31 9.22
C HIS A 22 -45.78 17.17 10.39
N TYR A 23 -46.24 17.33 11.63
CA TYR A 23 -45.40 17.13 12.82
C TYR A 23 -44.92 15.68 12.95
N ASP A 24 -45.80 14.71 12.69
CA ASP A 24 -45.48 13.28 12.72
C ASP A 24 -44.49 12.90 11.60
N GLU A 25 -44.64 13.48 10.41
CA GLU A 25 -43.69 13.30 9.30
C GLU A 25 -42.30 13.87 9.64
N VAL A 26 -42.25 15.07 10.23
CA VAL A 26 -40.99 15.70 10.70
C VAL A 26 -40.35 14.87 11.82
N LEU A 27 -41.15 14.33 12.74
CA LEU A 27 -40.67 13.43 13.80
C LEU A 27 -40.12 12.12 13.24
N ALA A 28 -40.77 11.53 12.25
CA ALA A 28 -40.31 10.32 11.59
C ALA A 28 -38.99 10.56 10.85
N HIS A 29 -38.89 11.69 10.14
CA HIS A 29 -37.66 12.09 9.46
C HIS A 29 -36.52 12.34 10.47
N SER A 30 -36.78 13.05 11.57
CA SER A 30 -35.83 13.26 12.67
C SER A 30 -35.33 11.95 13.30
N LYS A 31 -36.25 11.01 13.60
CA LYS A 31 -35.90 9.68 14.12
C LYS A 31 -35.05 8.89 13.12
N SER A 32 -35.39 8.93 11.83
CA SER A 32 -34.59 8.26 10.79
C SER A 32 -33.17 8.81 10.69
N GLN A 33 -32.98 10.13 10.88
CA GLN A 33 -31.67 10.76 10.90
C GLN A 33 -30.89 10.45 12.18
N GLN A 34 -31.57 10.31 13.33
CA GLN A 34 -30.95 9.84 14.57
C GLN A 34 -30.46 8.40 14.48
N ILE A 35 -31.23 7.51 13.83
CA ILE A 35 -30.86 6.10 13.59
C ILE A 35 -29.60 5.98 12.69
N ARG A 36 -29.34 6.97 11.81
CA ARG A 36 -28.16 7.00 10.92
C ARG A 36 -26.88 7.57 11.54
N THR A 37 -26.90 7.97 12.81
CA THR A 37 -25.65 8.35 13.49
C THR A 37 -24.84 7.10 13.85
N PRO A 38 -23.53 7.02 13.52
CA PRO A 38 -22.71 5.80 13.68
C PRO A 38 -22.54 5.24 15.10
N TRP A 39 -23.16 5.86 16.10
CA TRP A 39 -22.96 5.56 17.53
C TRP A 39 -24.21 4.96 18.21
N HIS A 40 -25.36 4.91 17.55
CA HIS A 40 -26.53 4.17 18.03
C HIS A 40 -26.50 2.73 17.49
N ARG A 41 -25.80 1.84 18.19
CA ARG A 41 -26.02 0.39 18.04
C ARG A 41 -27.27 -0.02 18.81
N GLU A 42 -28.11 -0.85 18.20
CA GLU A 42 -29.13 -1.61 18.94
C GLU A 42 -28.48 -2.32 20.15
N GLY A 43 -28.98 -2.03 21.35
CA GLY A 43 -28.49 -2.61 22.61
C GLY A 43 -27.96 -1.63 23.66
N SER A 44 -28.16 -0.31 23.53
CA SER A 44 -27.79 0.69 24.56
C SER A 44 -28.59 0.57 25.86
N ASP A 45 -29.78 -0.02 25.82
CA ASP A 45 -30.68 -0.15 26.97
C ASP A 45 -30.37 -1.37 27.85
N GLN A 46 -29.43 -2.22 27.43
CA GLN A 46 -28.95 -3.31 28.27
C GLN A 46 -27.66 -2.87 28.98
N PRO A 47 -27.64 -2.81 30.32
CA PRO A 47 -26.40 -2.58 31.03
C PRO A 47 -25.38 -3.66 30.63
N PRO A 48 -24.10 -3.29 30.44
CA PRO A 48 -23.08 -4.17 29.82
C PRO A 48 -22.79 -5.48 30.57
N VAL A 49 -23.40 -5.66 31.74
CA VAL A 49 -23.22 -6.77 32.67
C VAL A 49 -24.23 -7.91 32.43
N ALA A 50 -25.36 -7.66 31.76
CA ALA A 50 -26.45 -8.65 31.63
C ALA A 50 -26.30 -9.63 30.44
N ARG A 51 -25.39 -9.36 29.48
CA ARG A 51 -25.06 -10.37 28.48
C ARG A 51 -24.20 -11.43 29.15
N GLN A 52 -24.75 -12.63 29.37
CA GLN A 52 -23.94 -13.82 29.57
C GLN A 52 -23.01 -13.93 28.35
N ARG A 53 -21.78 -13.43 28.51
CA ARG A 53 -20.74 -13.55 27.49
C ARG A 53 -20.56 -15.04 27.27
N SER A 54 -20.84 -15.51 26.06
CA SER A 54 -20.54 -16.88 25.66
C SER A 54 -19.11 -17.21 26.09
N ALA A 55 -18.94 -18.19 26.96
CA ALA A 55 -17.68 -18.50 27.63
C ALA A 55 -16.50 -18.76 26.67
N GLY A 56 -16.75 -18.99 25.38
CA GLY A 56 -15.70 -19.11 24.35
C GLY A 56 -14.98 -17.80 23.97
N ALA A 57 -15.56 -16.63 24.24
CA ALA A 57 -14.96 -15.35 23.86
C ALA A 57 -13.86 -14.87 24.82
N MET A 58 -13.85 -15.36 26.07
CA MET A 58 -12.83 -15.04 27.07
C MET A 58 -11.77 -16.13 27.25
N THR A 59 -11.84 -17.22 26.50
CA THR A 59 -10.82 -18.29 26.54
C THR A 59 -9.72 -18.10 25.50
N LYS A 60 -9.95 -17.28 24.46
CA LYS A 60 -9.00 -17.04 23.38
C LYS A 60 -8.30 -15.69 23.55
N GLY A 61 -6.98 -15.70 23.60
CA GLY A 61 -6.15 -14.50 23.55
C GLY A 61 -6.16 -13.84 22.18
N LYS A 62 -5.68 -12.60 22.11
CA LYS A 62 -5.60 -11.82 20.87
C LYS A 62 -4.25 -11.15 20.74
N LEU A 63 -3.67 -11.22 19.55
CA LEU A 63 -2.51 -10.42 19.20
C LEU A 63 -2.94 -9.29 18.26
N LEU A 64 -2.70 -8.05 18.68
CA LEU A 64 -3.11 -6.85 17.96
C LEU A 64 -1.89 -6.11 17.41
N THR A 65 -2.04 -5.55 16.21
CA THR A 65 -1.03 -4.73 15.55
C THR A 65 -1.21 -3.28 15.98
N THR A 66 -0.10 -2.60 16.29
CA THR A 66 -0.11 -1.18 16.66
C THR A 66 0.50 -0.31 15.55
N PRO A 67 0.19 0.99 15.50
CA PRO A 67 0.78 1.91 14.52
C PRO A 67 2.31 2.05 14.64
N SER A 68 2.90 1.75 15.80
CA SER A 68 4.33 1.93 16.09
C SER A 68 5.17 0.68 15.85
N ARG A 69 4.71 -0.28 15.02
CA ARG A 69 5.35 -1.58 14.76
C ARG A 69 5.48 -2.51 15.97
N MET A 70 4.91 -2.13 17.11
CA MET A 70 4.79 -3.00 18.28
C MET A 70 3.57 -3.91 18.12
N LEU A 71 3.58 -5.04 18.82
CA LEU A 71 2.45 -5.95 18.92
C LEU A 71 1.91 -5.91 20.35
N LYS A 72 0.59 -5.84 20.49
CA LYS A 72 -0.11 -5.90 21.77
C LYS A 72 -0.72 -7.29 21.93
N LEU A 73 -0.13 -8.11 22.79
CA LEU A 73 -0.63 -9.43 23.14
C LEU A 73 -1.58 -9.33 24.33
N ILE A 74 -2.76 -9.90 24.20
CA ILE A 74 -3.78 -9.95 25.26
C ILE A 74 -4.04 -11.42 25.57
N LEU A 75 -3.72 -11.84 26.79
CA LEU A 75 -3.91 -13.21 27.27
C LEU A 75 -4.92 -13.24 28.42
N PRO A 76 -5.93 -14.12 28.37
CA PRO A 76 -6.82 -14.34 29.51
C PRO A 76 -6.12 -15.24 30.55
N LEU A 77 -5.20 -14.64 31.32
CA LEU A 77 -4.50 -15.31 32.42
C LEU A 77 -5.20 -14.98 33.74
N THR A 78 -5.36 -15.98 34.60
CA THR A 78 -5.85 -15.78 35.97
C THR A 78 -4.70 -15.24 36.82
N THR A 79 -4.75 -13.98 37.20
CA THR A 79 -3.82 -13.39 38.18
C THR A 79 -4.24 -13.83 39.58
N ARG A 80 -3.33 -14.48 40.32
CA ARG A 80 -3.29 -14.79 41.78
C ARG A 80 -4.54 -15.32 42.52
N ASP A 81 -5.74 -15.30 41.95
CA ASP A 81 -6.97 -15.70 42.62
C ASP A 81 -7.32 -17.14 42.21
N ASN A 82 -7.12 -18.08 43.14
CA ASN A 82 -7.45 -19.50 42.96
C ASN A 82 -8.95 -19.77 43.11
N ASN A 83 -9.78 -18.73 43.16
CA ASN A 83 -11.21 -18.89 43.36
C ASN A 83 -11.84 -19.49 42.09
N SER A 84 -12.61 -20.57 42.26
CA SER A 84 -13.30 -21.30 41.19
C SER A 84 -14.42 -20.48 40.51
N ASP A 85 -14.78 -19.34 41.10
CA ASP A 85 -15.71 -18.37 40.51
C ASP A 85 -14.97 -17.51 39.48
N ARG A 86 -15.01 -17.99 38.24
CA ARG A 86 -14.40 -17.46 37.00
C ARG A 86 -14.92 -16.08 36.55
N LYS A 87 -15.40 -15.25 37.48
CA LYS A 87 -16.13 -14.01 37.19
C LYS A 87 -15.22 -12.80 36.91
N ASP A 88 -13.98 -12.79 37.41
CA ASP A 88 -13.09 -11.62 37.34
C ASP A 88 -11.66 -11.98 36.85
N VAL A 89 -11.51 -12.53 35.64
CA VAL A 89 -10.19 -12.72 35.02
C VAL A 89 -9.79 -11.45 34.28
N GLU A 90 -8.92 -10.64 34.89
CA GLU A 90 -8.32 -9.50 34.20
C GLU A 90 -7.31 -10.00 33.14
N PRO A 91 -7.50 -9.67 31.85
CA PRO A 91 -6.60 -10.15 30.81
C PRO A 91 -5.25 -9.42 30.88
N LEU A 92 -4.16 -10.18 30.86
CA LEU A 92 -2.81 -9.66 30.79
C LEU A 92 -2.57 -9.02 29.41
N ALA A 93 -2.14 -7.76 29.39
CA ALA A 93 -1.82 -7.03 28.18
C ALA A 93 -0.32 -6.70 28.11
N LEU A 94 0.37 -7.29 27.14
CA LEU A 94 1.81 -7.16 26.94
C LEU A 94 2.10 -6.42 25.64
N LEU A 95 3.11 -5.55 25.66
CA LEU A 95 3.59 -4.87 24.46
C LEU A 95 4.96 -5.43 24.09
N VAL A 96 5.09 -5.98 22.88
CA VAL A 96 6.30 -6.67 22.41
C VAL A 96 6.74 -6.17 21.05
N HIS A 97 8.04 -6.22 20.79
CA HIS A 97 8.61 -5.88 19.49
C HIS A 97 8.82 -7.16 18.67
N PRO A 98 8.51 -7.19 17.35
CA PRO A 98 8.65 -8.40 16.52
C PRO A 98 10.06 -8.99 16.49
N GLN A 99 11.11 -8.17 16.59
CA GLN A 99 12.51 -8.63 16.59
C GLN A 99 12.97 -9.23 17.94
N GLN A 100 12.14 -9.16 18.99
CA GLN A 100 12.49 -9.79 20.26
C GLN A 100 12.32 -11.31 20.16
N PRO A 101 13.18 -12.10 20.83
CA PRO A 101 13.04 -13.55 20.85
C PRO A 101 11.87 -13.99 21.74
N LEU A 102 11.29 -15.16 21.47
CA LEU A 102 10.22 -15.76 22.28
C LEU A 102 10.61 -15.94 23.76
N SER A 103 11.89 -16.14 24.06
CA SER A 103 12.41 -16.21 25.45
C SER A 103 12.19 -14.92 26.24
N TYR A 104 12.15 -13.76 25.58
CA TYR A 104 11.79 -12.51 26.22
C TYR A 104 10.31 -12.49 26.60
N LEU A 105 9.44 -12.95 25.69
CA LEU A 105 8.00 -13.07 25.94
C LEU A 105 7.69 -14.11 27.01
N GLU A 106 8.39 -15.25 27.01
CA GLU A 106 8.32 -16.27 28.06
C GLU A 106 8.59 -15.65 29.43
N ARG A 107 9.70 -14.91 29.59
CA ARG A 107 10.05 -14.26 30.87
C ARG A 107 9.03 -13.23 31.32
N LEU A 108 8.46 -12.48 30.37
CA LEU A 108 7.47 -11.45 30.66
C LEU A 108 6.13 -12.08 31.12
N ILE A 109 5.77 -13.22 30.55
CA ILE A 109 4.62 -14.01 31.02
C ILE A 109 4.95 -14.65 32.38
N GLN A 110 6.14 -15.21 32.56
CA GLN A 110 6.60 -15.82 33.81
C GLN A 110 6.60 -14.86 35.00
N SER A 111 6.89 -13.57 34.79
CA SER A 111 6.84 -12.58 35.87
C SER A 111 5.43 -12.27 36.36
N GLU A 112 4.41 -12.57 35.55
CA GLU A 112 3.00 -12.27 35.84
C GLU A 112 2.23 -13.50 36.38
N ILE A 113 2.81 -14.70 36.27
CA ILE A 113 2.21 -15.96 36.73
C ILE A 113 2.74 -16.33 38.12
N PRO A 114 1.90 -16.89 39.02
CA PRO A 114 2.37 -17.39 40.32
C PRO A 114 3.37 -18.55 40.20
N THR A 115 4.26 -18.68 41.19
CA THR A 115 5.20 -19.80 41.31
C THR A 115 4.47 -21.10 41.66
N ILE A 116 4.98 -22.21 41.15
CA ILE A 116 4.50 -23.56 41.45
C ILE A 116 5.36 -24.13 42.57
N LYS A 117 4.73 -24.79 43.55
CA LYS A 117 5.42 -25.51 44.61
C LYS A 117 5.73 -26.93 44.16
N GLU A 118 7.02 -27.24 44.01
CA GLU A 118 7.51 -28.59 43.73
C GLU A 118 8.17 -29.11 45.02
N GLY A 119 7.35 -29.67 45.91
CA GLY A 119 7.78 -30.04 47.26
C GLY A 119 8.09 -28.80 48.14
N ASP A 120 9.33 -28.70 48.61
CA ASP A 120 9.81 -27.61 49.48
C ASP A 120 10.47 -26.45 48.70
N LYS A 121 10.51 -26.54 47.35
CA LYS A 121 11.10 -25.51 46.48
C LYS A 121 10.01 -24.84 45.65
N GLU A 122 10.07 -23.52 45.60
CA GLU A 122 9.24 -22.72 44.70
C GLU A 122 9.96 -22.57 43.35
N ARG A 123 9.26 -22.89 42.27
CA ARG A 123 9.78 -22.84 40.90
C ARG A 123 8.86 -22.01 40.02
N ILE A 124 9.46 -21.29 39.07
CA ILE A 124 8.73 -20.52 38.06
C ILE A 124 8.24 -21.50 36.96
N PRO A 125 6.95 -21.43 36.56
CA PRO A 125 6.43 -22.30 35.51
C PRO A 125 7.09 -22.06 34.15
N ALA A 126 7.39 -23.13 33.42
CA ALA A 126 7.81 -23.02 32.03
C ALA A 126 6.63 -22.60 31.13
N VAL A 127 6.93 -21.79 30.11
CA VAL A 127 5.94 -21.36 29.09
C VAL A 127 6.44 -21.83 27.73
N TYR A 128 5.56 -22.49 26.98
CA TYR A 128 5.87 -23.00 25.65
C TYR A 128 4.91 -22.42 24.62
N PHE A 129 5.46 -22.04 23.47
CA PHE A 129 4.70 -21.58 22.32
C PHE A 129 4.61 -22.70 21.30
N ARG A 130 3.39 -22.97 20.83
CA ARG A 130 3.15 -23.95 19.78
C ARG A 130 2.39 -23.33 18.62
N ALA A 131 2.79 -23.62 17.39
CA ALA A 131 2.06 -23.26 16.18
C ALA A 131 1.79 -24.51 15.36
N GLU A 132 0.89 -24.41 14.39
CA GLU A 132 0.56 -25.50 13.49
C GLU A 132 1.77 -25.91 12.63
N ASP A 133 2.02 -27.21 12.51
CA ASP A 133 3.15 -27.77 11.76
C ASP A 133 2.84 -27.84 10.26
N SER A 134 3.71 -27.25 9.44
CA SER A 134 3.59 -27.29 7.98
C SER A 134 4.27 -28.51 7.35
N MET A 135 5.13 -29.25 8.07
CA MET A 135 5.97 -30.28 7.44
C MET A 135 5.34 -31.66 7.35
N GLN A 136 4.32 -32.00 8.15
CA GLN A 136 3.87 -33.39 8.25
C GLN A 136 2.77 -33.78 7.24
N ASP A 137 2.00 -32.84 6.70
CA ASP A 137 1.04 -33.14 5.62
C ASP A 137 1.76 -33.73 4.39
N SER A 138 3.03 -33.34 4.17
CA SER A 138 3.89 -33.95 3.15
C SER A 138 4.21 -35.42 3.41
N ILE A 139 4.37 -35.83 4.67
CA ILE A 139 4.76 -37.20 5.05
C ILE A 139 3.54 -38.12 5.08
N ASP A 140 2.39 -37.63 5.57
CA ASP A 140 1.15 -38.41 5.56
C ASP A 140 0.58 -38.51 4.13
N ALA A 141 0.74 -37.47 3.28
CA ALA A 141 0.49 -37.57 1.84
C ALA A 141 1.43 -38.56 1.15
N GLN A 142 2.74 -38.53 1.41
CA GLN A 142 3.70 -39.50 0.84
C GLN A 142 3.40 -40.94 1.26
N LYS A 143 2.92 -41.13 2.49
CA LYS A 143 2.55 -42.44 3.02
C LYS A 143 1.24 -42.96 2.43
N ASN A 144 0.32 -42.07 2.07
CA ASN A 144 -0.92 -42.39 1.36
C ASN A 144 -0.68 -42.64 -0.13
N ILE A 145 0.18 -41.86 -0.79
CA ILE A 145 0.59 -42.08 -2.19
C ILE A 145 1.33 -43.42 -2.33
N ALA A 146 2.24 -43.74 -1.41
CA ALA A 146 2.94 -45.03 -1.40
C ALA A 146 2.03 -46.25 -1.11
N ALA A 147 0.79 -46.04 -0.66
CA ALA A 147 -0.20 -47.09 -0.43
C ALA A 147 -1.18 -47.27 -1.60
N GLU A 148 -1.23 -46.33 -2.56
CA GLU A 148 -2.10 -46.37 -3.73
C GLU A 148 -1.37 -46.70 -5.05
N ASP A 149 -0.02 -46.72 -5.05
CA ASP A 149 0.78 -47.13 -6.22
C ASP A 149 0.87 -48.67 -6.38
N ASP A 150 -0.27 -49.31 -6.59
CA ASP A 150 -0.39 -50.56 -7.34
C ASP A 150 -1.63 -50.48 -8.24
N GLU A 151 -1.59 -49.60 -9.25
CA GLU A 151 -2.09 -49.87 -10.61
C GLU A 151 -1.92 -48.65 -11.53
N GLY A 152 -1.39 -48.88 -12.74
CA GLY A 152 -1.77 -48.08 -13.92
C GLY A 152 -0.88 -46.90 -14.32
N THR A 153 0.19 -47.20 -15.06
CA THR A 153 0.98 -46.24 -15.87
C THR A 153 0.10 -45.43 -16.84
N GLN A 154 0.13 -44.09 -16.79
CA GLN A 154 -0.03 -43.22 -17.97
C GLN A 154 0.91 -42.01 -17.86
N LYS A 155 1.91 -41.96 -18.75
CA LYS A 155 2.72 -40.76 -18.98
C LYS A 155 2.01 -39.91 -20.04
N GLU A 156 1.44 -38.79 -19.63
CA GLU A 156 0.98 -37.77 -20.57
C GLU A 156 2.15 -36.90 -21.05
N GLU A 157 2.24 -36.80 -22.37
CA GLU A 157 3.25 -36.09 -23.15
C GLU A 157 2.88 -34.60 -23.18
N HIS A 158 3.72 -33.72 -22.64
CA HIS A 158 3.46 -32.28 -22.68
C HIS A 158 3.83 -31.71 -24.06
N ASP A 159 2.82 -31.19 -24.77
CA ASP A 159 2.96 -30.34 -25.96
C ASP A 159 3.84 -29.11 -25.67
N LEU A 160 5.00 -29.03 -26.32
CA LEU A 160 5.94 -27.91 -26.27
C LEU A 160 5.96 -27.16 -27.61
N ASP A 161 4.81 -26.64 -28.02
CA ASP A 161 4.63 -26.13 -29.39
C ASP A 161 4.91 -24.63 -29.62
N ASN A 162 5.45 -23.88 -28.64
CA ASN A 162 5.86 -22.49 -28.90
C ASN A 162 7.03 -22.00 -28.03
N ALA A 163 8.27 -22.22 -28.46
CA ALA A 163 9.46 -21.58 -27.91
C ALA A 163 10.18 -20.75 -28.99
N ASP A 164 10.42 -19.46 -28.73
CA ASP A 164 11.23 -18.61 -29.62
C ASP A 164 12.72 -19.01 -29.50
N GLU A 165 13.40 -19.13 -30.64
CA GLU A 165 14.81 -19.49 -30.72
C GLU A 165 15.69 -18.22 -30.85
N MET A 166 16.65 -18.03 -29.94
CA MET A 166 17.67 -16.97 -30.06
C MET A 166 19.06 -17.57 -30.30
N LYS A 167 19.80 -16.98 -31.24
CA LYS A 167 21.15 -17.43 -31.61
C LYS A 167 22.18 -16.66 -30.76
N ILE A 168 22.77 -17.34 -29.78
CA ILE A 168 23.87 -16.81 -28.96
C ILE A 168 25.13 -17.63 -29.30
N ASN A 169 26.21 -16.94 -29.70
CA ASN A 169 27.51 -17.57 -30.00
C ASN A 169 27.46 -18.74 -31.00
N GLY A 170 26.62 -18.63 -32.04
CA GLY A 170 26.54 -19.63 -33.11
C GLY A 170 25.79 -20.91 -32.75
N LYS A 171 25.31 -21.06 -31.51
CA LYS A 171 24.46 -22.18 -31.06
C LYS A 171 23.02 -21.67 -30.81
N ILE A 172 22.04 -22.46 -31.20
CA ILE A 172 20.62 -22.15 -31.02
C ILE A 172 20.23 -22.68 -29.64
N GLU A 173 19.84 -21.79 -28.73
CA GLU A 173 19.34 -22.15 -27.40
C GLU A 173 17.88 -21.72 -27.28
N LYS A 174 17.02 -22.63 -26.81
CA LYS A 174 15.59 -22.39 -26.60
C LYS A 174 15.40 -21.66 -25.28
N THR A 175 15.01 -20.39 -25.31
CA THR A 175 14.70 -19.62 -24.10
C THR A 175 13.18 -19.52 -23.92
N GLY A 176 12.65 -20.22 -22.92
CA GLY A 176 11.23 -20.15 -22.59
C GLY A 176 10.89 -18.75 -22.05
N LYS A 177 9.90 -18.07 -22.65
CA LYS A 177 9.33 -16.86 -22.06
C LYS A 177 8.54 -17.23 -20.81
N LEU A 178 8.86 -16.61 -19.68
CA LEU A 178 7.96 -16.53 -18.52
C LEU A 178 6.75 -15.70 -18.93
N ASN A 179 5.72 -16.35 -19.46
CA ASN A 179 4.44 -15.71 -19.66
C ASN A 179 3.90 -15.34 -18.28
N ARG A 180 3.49 -14.07 -18.10
CA ARG A 180 2.92 -13.57 -16.84
C ARG A 180 1.54 -14.21 -16.69
N LYS A 181 1.48 -15.37 -16.04
CA LYS A 181 0.27 -16.17 -15.83
C LYS A 181 -0.71 -15.44 -14.90
N THR A 182 -1.98 -15.79 -15.01
CA THR A 182 -3.03 -15.34 -14.08
C THR A 182 -2.81 -15.98 -12.69
N PRO A 183 -3.23 -15.33 -11.59
CA PRO A 183 -3.01 -15.82 -10.22
C PRO A 183 -3.51 -17.26 -10.02
N ASP A 184 -4.70 -17.57 -10.51
CA ASP A 184 -5.34 -18.89 -10.36
C ASP A 184 -4.57 -20.02 -11.08
N GLU A 185 -3.91 -19.72 -12.22
CA GLU A 185 -3.04 -20.66 -12.94
C GLU A 185 -1.65 -20.85 -12.33
N ALA A 186 -1.22 -19.90 -11.49
CA ALA A 186 0.03 -20.00 -10.73
C ALA A 186 -0.20 -20.79 -9.43
N ASP A 187 -1.33 -20.57 -8.77
CA ASP A 187 -1.73 -21.30 -7.56
C ASP A 187 -2.03 -22.77 -7.85
N SER A 188 -2.67 -23.09 -8.98
CA SER A 188 -2.91 -24.49 -9.40
C SER A 188 -1.65 -25.27 -9.82
N ARG A 189 -0.54 -24.58 -10.09
CA ARG A 189 0.76 -25.20 -10.41
C ARG A 189 1.70 -25.25 -9.20
N ARG A 190 1.39 -24.52 -8.13
CA ARG A 190 1.99 -24.71 -6.81
C ARG A 190 1.21 -25.87 -6.20
N GLY A 191 1.89 -27.00 -5.95
CA GLY A 191 1.22 -28.18 -5.42
C GLY A 191 0.32 -27.85 -4.23
N GLY A 192 -0.80 -28.58 -4.13
CA GLY A 192 -1.70 -28.44 -2.99
C GLY A 192 -1.02 -28.79 -1.66
N HIS A 193 -1.73 -28.59 -0.56
CA HIS A 193 -1.28 -28.99 0.79
C HIS A 193 -0.70 -30.41 0.75
N GLY A 194 0.59 -30.58 1.08
CA GLY A 194 1.27 -31.88 1.11
C GLY A 194 1.94 -32.38 -0.18
N GLU A 195 1.91 -31.66 -1.30
CA GLU A 195 2.49 -32.14 -2.58
C GLU A 195 4.01 -31.86 -2.78
N GLY A 196 4.74 -31.48 -1.73
CA GLY A 196 6.20 -31.33 -1.83
C GLY A 196 6.62 -30.16 -2.72
N GLY A 197 6.46 -28.95 -2.20
CA GLY A 197 6.95 -27.69 -2.78
C GLY A 197 7.09 -26.63 -1.68
N VAL A 198 7.63 -25.44 -2.00
CA VAL A 198 7.64 -24.32 -1.04
C VAL A 198 6.18 -23.90 -0.84
N GLU A 199 5.60 -24.28 0.29
CA GLU A 199 4.19 -24.03 0.62
C GLU A 199 3.92 -22.53 0.72
N SER A 200 2.90 -22.06 -0.02
CA SER A 200 2.46 -20.67 -0.02
C SER A 200 1.82 -20.31 1.31
N TYR A 201 2.34 -19.27 1.97
CA TYR A 201 1.69 -18.69 3.14
C TYR A 201 0.38 -18.05 2.70
N SER A 202 -0.74 -18.38 3.37
CA SER A 202 -2.05 -17.84 2.99
C SER A 202 -2.23 -16.37 3.42
N GLY A 203 -1.50 -15.94 4.46
CA GLY A 203 -1.56 -14.60 5.02
C GLY A 203 -2.92 -14.19 5.63
N LEU A 204 -3.87 -15.11 5.67
CA LEU A 204 -5.24 -14.86 6.10
C LEU A 204 -5.36 -14.80 7.63
N GLY A 205 -4.47 -15.44 8.40
CA GLY A 205 -4.55 -15.41 9.87
C GLY A 205 -5.93 -15.83 10.36
N HIS A 206 -6.49 -15.08 11.31
CA HIS A 206 -7.83 -15.36 11.82
C HIS A 206 -8.97 -15.21 10.78
N GLU A 207 -8.72 -14.64 9.60
CA GLU A 207 -9.71 -14.45 8.52
C GLU A 207 -9.88 -15.69 7.63
N ALA A 208 -9.02 -16.72 7.74
CA ALA A 208 -9.17 -17.91 6.92
C ALA A 208 -10.51 -18.63 7.19
N GLY A 209 -11.08 -19.26 6.15
CA GLY A 209 -12.28 -20.08 6.30
C GLY A 209 -12.03 -21.16 7.36
N ALA A 210 -12.97 -21.33 8.30
CA ALA A 210 -12.90 -22.40 9.29
C ALA A 210 -13.27 -23.72 8.60
N ASP A 211 -12.43 -24.17 7.66
CA ASP A 211 -12.55 -25.51 7.12
C ASP A 211 -12.17 -26.53 8.19
N LYS A 212 -12.77 -27.71 8.03
CA LYS A 212 -13.20 -28.65 9.07
C LYS A 212 -12.17 -28.91 10.18
N VAL A 213 -12.74 -29.23 11.33
CA VAL A 213 -12.13 -29.66 12.60
C VAL A 213 -11.34 -30.97 12.42
N ASP A 214 -10.37 -31.00 11.52
CA ASP A 214 -9.31 -32.00 11.55
C ASP A 214 -8.31 -31.57 12.64
N GLU A 215 -7.76 -32.54 13.36
CA GLU A 215 -6.90 -32.33 14.53
C GLU A 215 -5.61 -31.60 14.14
N ARG A 216 -5.65 -30.26 14.09
CA ARG A 216 -4.49 -29.41 13.80
C ARG A 216 -3.35 -29.75 14.77
N LYS A 217 -2.22 -30.19 14.22
CA LYS A 217 -1.07 -30.65 15.00
C LYS A 217 -0.20 -29.45 15.40
N PHE A 218 -0.15 -29.17 16.70
CA PHE A 218 0.65 -28.07 17.25
C PHE A 218 2.06 -28.52 17.62
N VAL A 219 3.08 -27.90 17.03
CA VAL A 219 4.50 -28.15 17.31
C VAL A 219 5.09 -27.03 18.15
N ARG A 220 5.96 -27.40 19.09
CA ARG A 220 6.65 -26.46 19.99
C ARG A 220 7.79 -25.75 19.26
N TRP A 221 7.84 -24.43 19.40
CA TRP A 221 8.88 -23.58 18.85
C TRP A 221 10.03 -23.35 19.82
N SER A 222 11.22 -23.07 19.27
CA SER A 222 12.41 -22.72 20.06
C SER A 222 12.28 -21.32 20.65
N SER A 223 12.69 -21.16 21.91
CA SER A 223 12.64 -19.88 22.63
C SER A 223 13.59 -18.81 22.07
N SER A 224 14.51 -19.19 21.19
CA SER A 224 15.44 -18.26 20.52
C SER A 224 14.88 -17.66 19.22
N THR A 225 13.73 -18.13 18.74
CA THR A 225 13.11 -17.60 17.50
C THR A 225 12.54 -16.20 17.72
N GLU A 226 12.60 -15.35 16.71
CA GLU A 226 12.01 -14.01 16.76
C GLU A 226 10.49 -14.10 16.76
N ILE A 227 9.82 -13.26 17.56
CA ILE A 227 8.35 -13.21 17.63
C ILE A 227 7.75 -12.95 16.25
N GLY A 228 8.37 -12.07 15.46
CA GLY A 228 7.91 -11.76 14.10
C GLY A 228 7.92 -13.00 13.20
N ASP A 229 8.97 -13.80 13.25
CA ASP A 229 9.09 -15.03 12.46
C ASP A 229 8.07 -16.08 12.88
N PHE A 230 7.96 -16.31 14.19
CA PHE A 230 6.94 -17.18 14.78
C PHE A 230 5.50 -16.79 14.39
N ILE A 231 5.20 -15.48 14.40
CA ILE A 231 3.88 -14.97 14.06
C ILE A 231 3.56 -15.12 12.57
N ARG A 232 4.55 -15.03 11.68
CA ARG A 232 4.34 -15.29 10.24
C ARG A 232 3.96 -16.75 9.99
N ASP A 233 4.68 -17.67 10.62
CA ASP A 233 4.40 -19.09 10.50
C ASP A 233 3.03 -19.45 11.10
N ALA A 234 2.75 -18.92 12.30
CA ALA A 234 1.46 -19.08 12.98
C ALA A 234 0.28 -18.41 12.25
N ALA A 235 0.52 -17.44 11.37
CA ALA A 235 -0.54 -16.80 10.58
C ALA A 235 -1.17 -17.76 9.55
N ARG A 236 -0.53 -18.89 9.24
CA ARG A 236 -1.14 -19.96 8.45
C ARG A 236 -2.29 -20.62 9.20
N GLY A 237 -2.03 -21.02 10.45
CA GLY A 237 -2.96 -21.78 11.29
C GLY A 237 -4.03 -20.98 12.01
N GLN A 238 -4.14 -19.67 11.72
CA GLN A 238 -5.09 -18.71 12.31
C GLN A 238 -4.86 -18.40 13.81
N GLU A 239 -4.35 -19.36 14.56
CA GLU A 239 -4.09 -19.29 15.98
C GLU A 239 -2.82 -20.06 16.36
N PHE A 240 -2.14 -19.58 17.40
CA PHE A 240 -1.09 -20.34 18.08
C PHE A 240 -1.53 -20.66 19.50
N ALA A 241 -0.91 -21.67 20.10
CA ALA A 241 -1.17 -22.07 21.47
C ALA A 241 -0.04 -21.59 22.40
N VAL A 242 -0.42 -21.13 23.58
CA VAL A 242 0.47 -20.88 24.71
C VAL A 242 0.17 -21.93 25.77
N GLU A 243 1.16 -22.77 26.03
CA GLU A 243 1.11 -23.79 27.07
C GLU A 243 1.89 -23.29 28.28
N ILE A 244 1.26 -23.34 29.44
CA ILE A 244 1.85 -22.93 30.71
C ILE A 244 1.91 -24.17 31.60
N GLU A 245 3.10 -24.48 32.11
CA GLU A 245 3.29 -25.56 33.08
C GLU A 245 2.35 -25.37 34.27
N GLY A 246 1.60 -26.41 34.64
CA GLY A 246 0.62 -26.36 35.74
C GLY A 246 -0.77 -25.81 35.39
N ALA A 247 -0.98 -25.26 34.18
CA ALA A 247 -2.32 -24.86 33.73
C ALA A 247 -3.08 -26.06 33.13
N PRO A 248 -4.41 -26.20 33.36
CA PRO A 248 -5.18 -27.35 32.91
C PRO A 248 -5.52 -27.34 31.40
N ARG A 249 -5.36 -26.19 30.72
CA ARG A 249 -5.66 -26.02 29.30
C ARG A 249 -4.66 -25.06 28.66
N GLU A 250 -4.30 -25.34 27.41
CA GLU A 250 -3.57 -24.40 26.56
C GLU A 250 -4.44 -23.20 26.17
N ILE A 251 -3.80 -22.04 26.04
CA ILE A 251 -4.47 -20.79 25.66
C ILE A 251 -4.26 -20.59 24.15
N ARG A 252 -5.34 -20.65 23.38
CA ARG A 252 -5.31 -20.28 21.95
C ARG A 252 -5.22 -18.75 21.82
N VAL A 253 -4.39 -18.26 20.93
CA VAL A 253 -4.24 -16.83 20.62
C VAL A 253 -4.43 -16.63 19.13
N GLY A 254 -5.37 -15.75 18.75
CA GLY A 254 -5.58 -15.40 17.35
C GLY A 254 -4.43 -14.58 16.79
N VAL A 255 -3.97 -14.93 15.59
CA VAL A 255 -2.89 -14.25 14.87
C VAL A 255 -3.49 -13.20 13.92
N PRO A 256 -2.95 -11.96 13.87
CA PRO A 256 -3.42 -10.93 12.97
C PRO A 256 -3.19 -11.32 11.51
N SER A 257 -4.19 -11.05 10.66
CA SER A 257 -4.09 -11.23 9.22
C SER A 257 -3.14 -10.21 8.59
N PHE A 258 -2.79 -10.42 7.32
CA PHE A 258 -2.14 -9.38 6.51
C PHE A 258 -2.95 -8.07 6.50
N ASN A 259 -4.28 -8.16 6.40
CA ASN A 259 -5.17 -7.01 6.40
C ASN A 259 -5.11 -6.23 7.72
N ASP A 260 -5.07 -6.93 8.86
CA ASP A 260 -4.93 -6.30 10.17
C ASP A 260 -3.58 -5.63 10.37
N ARG A 261 -2.50 -6.29 9.93
CA ARG A 261 -1.14 -5.74 10.07
C ARG A 261 -0.93 -4.51 9.20
N THR A 262 -1.56 -4.49 8.03
CA THR A 262 -1.46 -3.36 7.09
C THR A 262 -2.54 -2.30 7.29
N TYR A 263 -3.54 -2.51 8.15
CA TYR A 263 -4.68 -1.61 8.34
C TYR A 263 -4.28 -0.14 8.54
N TYR A 264 -3.43 0.14 9.53
CA TYR A 264 -3.01 1.51 9.84
C TYR A 264 -2.10 2.10 8.74
N LEU A 265 -1.28 1.27 8.09
CA LEU A 265 -0.42 1.69 6.99
C LEU A 265 -1.25 2.08 5.77
N ARG A 266 -2.23 1.25 5.39
CA ARG A 266 -3.18 1.48 4.29
C ARG A 266 -4.06 2.70 4.57
N MET A 267 -4.53 2.88 5.81
CA MET A 267 -5.27 4.08 6.20
C MET A 267 -4.44 5.36 6.02
N ARG A 268 -3.17 5.34 6.46
CA ARG A 268 -2.26 6.48 6.28
C ARG A 268 -1.97 6.72 4.80
N LEU A 269 -1.73 5.67 4.01
CA LEU A 269 -1.50 5.74 2.57
C LEU A 269 -2.70 6.35 1.83
N ARG A 270 -3.93 5.96 2.18
CA ARG A 270 -5.15 6.56 1.61
C ARG A 270 -5.24 8.06 1.91
N LYS A 271 -4.88 8.47 3.13
CA LYS A 271 -4.87 9.88 3.53
C LYS A 271 -3.82 10.69 2.78
N THR A 272 -2.59 10.19 2.66
CA THR A 272 -1.53 10.87 1.91
C THR A 272 -1.83 10.89 0.41
N SER A 273 -2.33 9.79 -0.16
CA SER A 273 -2.78 9.70 -1.56
C SER A 273 -3.87 10.74 -1.88
N LYS A 274 -4.84 10.95 -0.97
CA LYS A 274 -5.85 12.00 -1.13
C LYS A 274 -5.25 13.41 -1.14
N GLN A 275 -4.25 13.69 -0.30
CA GLN A 275 -3.55 14.98 -0.29
C GLN A 275 -2.76 15.20 -1.58
N ILE A 276 -2.08 14.16 -2.06
CA ILE A 276 -1.39 14.16 -3.35
C ILE A 276 -2.40 14.44 -4.47
N ALA A 277 -3.58 13.80 -4.48
CA ALA A 277 -4.61 14.06 -5.49
C ALA A 277 -4.95 15.56 -5.59
N THR A 278 -5.26 16.18 -4.45
CA THR A 278 -5.64 17.60 -4.41
C THR A 278 -4.52 18.54 -4.90
N MET A 279 -3.27 18.19 -4.64
CA MET A 279 -2.12 18.96 -5.12
C MET A 279 -1.82 18.68 -6.60
N ALA A 280 -2.05 17.46 -7.07
CA ALA A 280 -1.84 17.04 -8.44
C ALA A 280 -2.75 17.79 -9.41
N ASP A 281 -3.99 18.06 -9.01
CA ASP A 281 -4.92 18.88 -9.79
C ASP A 281 -4.38 20.30 -10.00
N ILE A 282 -3.91 20.95 -8.93
CA ILE A 282 -3.33 22.30 -9.01
C ILE A 282 -2.08 22.29 -9.88
N LYS A 283 -1.21 21.27 -9.72
CA LYS A 283 0.00 21.08 -10.51
C LYS A 283 -0.33 20.94 -12.00
N ARG A 284 -1.29 20.06 -12.33
CA ARG A 284 -1.77 19.79 -13.70
C ARG A 284 -2.25 21.08 -14.38
N GLU A 285 -3.06 21.88 -13.69
CA GLU A 285 -3.53 23.14 -14.25
C GLU A 285 -2.39 24.14 -14.50
N CYS A 286 -1.42 24.24 -13.59
CA CYS A 286 -0.25 25.11 -13.75
C CYS A 286 0.62 24.66 -14.92
N ASP A 287 0.86 23.37 -15.04
CA ASP A 287 1.67 22.77 -16.10
C ASP A 287 1.04 23.02 -17.46
N GLU A 288 -0.28 22.83 -17.58
CA GLU A 288 -1.00 23.10 -18.81
C GLU A 288 -0.93 24.59 -19.22
N LEU A 289 -1.05 25.50 -18.25
CA LEU A 289 -0.91 26.94 -18.49
C LEU A 289 0.52 27.33 -18.91
N ALA A 290 1.53 26.68 -18.33
CA ALA A 290 2.94 26.90 -18.69
C ALA A 290 3.23 26.41 -20.11
N GLU A 291 2.76 25.21 -20.47
CA GLU A 291 2.93 24.62 -21.80
C GLU A 291 2.23 25.42 -22.90
N ARG A 292 0.99 25.88 -22.66
CA ARG A 292 0.29 26.77 -23.60
C ARG A 292 1.09 28.05 -23.87
N GLY A 293 1.77 28.55 -22.84
CA GLY A 293 2.71 29.67 -22.95
C GLY A 293 3.87 29.38 -23.91
N GLY A 294 4.52 28.24 -23.74
CA GLY A 294 5.62 27.80 -24.62
C GLY A 294 5.17 27.62 -26.07
N LYS A 295 4.01 26.97 -26.29
CA LYS A 295 3.42 26.79 -27.63
C LYS A 295 3.14 28.13 -28.32
N ARG A 296 2.68 29.14 -27.59
CA ARG A 296 2.46 30.49 -28.13
C ARG A 296 3.75 31.18 -28.55
N VAL A 297 4.84 31.00 -27.80
CA VAL A 297 6.16 31.54 -28.17
C VAL A 297 6.67 30.85 -29.45
N ALA A 298 6.52 29.53 -29.55
CA ALA A 298 6.88 28.78 -30.75
C ALA A 298 6.05 29.23 -31.98
N GLN A 299 4.74 29.41 -31.82
CA GLN A 299 3.86 29.94 -32.88
C GLN A 299 4.25 31.36 -33.31
N ALA A 300 4.62 32.23 -32.36
CA ALA A 300 5.10 33.56 -32.67
C ALA A 300 6.42 33.53 -33.47
N GLY A 301 7.39 32.70 -33.06
CA GLY A 301 8.64 32.51 -33.80
C GLY A 301 8.41 31.98 -35.22
N PHE A 302 7.51 31.01 -35.39
CA PHE A 302 7.12 30.52 -36.71
C PHE A 302 6.46 31.62 -37.57
N GLY A 303 5.59 32.44 -36.97
CA GLY A 303 4.97 33.58 -37.65
C GLY A 303 5.98 34.60 -38.18
N VAL A 304 7.05 34.89 -37.42
CA VAL A 304 8.14 35.77 -37.87
C VAL A 304 8.88 35.16 -39.07
N LEU A 305 9.16 33.85 -39.06
CA LEU A 305 9.82 33.17 -40.18
C LEU A 305 8.99 33.19 -41.46
N VAL A 306 7.70 32.91 -41.36
CA VAL A 306 6.77 32.98 -42.50
C VAL A 306 6.62 34.41 -43.00
N GLY A 307 6.53 35.39 -42.09
CA GLY A 307 6.49 36.81 -42.43
C GLY A 307 7.76 37.27 -43.14
N TRP A 308 8.93 36.84 -42.68
CA TRP A 308 10.21 37.11 -43.35
C TRP A 308 10.27 36.48 -44.75
N TRP A 309 9.86 35.22 -44.89
CA TRP A 309 9.80 34.56 -46.19
C TRP A 309 8.88 35.29 -47.17
N TYR A 310 7.68 35.68 -46.72
CA TYR A 310 6.73 36.45 -47.54
C TYR A 310 7.29 37.82 -47.91
N LEU A 311 7.96 38.52 -46.98
CA LEU A 311 8.60 39.80 -47.24
C LEU A 311 9.67 39.69 -48.33
N VAL A 312 10.54 38.67 -48.25
CA VAL A 312 11.57 38.42 -49.26
C VAL A 312 10.93 38.08 -50.60
N TYR A 313 9.92 37.20 -50.64
CA TYR A 313 9.18 36.89 -51.87
C TYR A 313 8.61 38.16 -52.52
N ARG A 314 7.90 38.98 -51.73
CA ARG A 314 7.25 40.20 -52.21
C ARG A 314 8.27 41.21 -52.75
N LEU A 315 9.39 41.42 -52.05
CA LEU A 315 10.44 42.34 -52.49
C LEU A 315 11.18 41.84 -53.74
N THR A 316 11.39 40.53 -53.87
CA THR A 316 12.09 39.96 -55.02
C THR A 316 11.21 39.95 -56.28
N PHE A 317 9.93 39.62 -56.16
CA PHE A 317 9.06 39.37 -57.33
C PHE A 317 8.09 40.51 -57.67
N GLU A 318 7.67 41.34 -56.70
CA GLU A 318 6.68 42.40 -56.95
C GLU A 318 7.28 43.81 -57.02
N THR A 319 8.53 44.01 -56.58
CA THR A 319 9.19 45.32 -56.62
C THR A 319 10.39 45.35 -57.57
N GLU A 320 10.73 46.55 -58.03
CA GLU A 320 11.84 46.80 -58.96
C GLU A 320 13.24 46.55 -58.36
N LEU A 321 13.35 46.16 -57.08
CA LEU A 321 14.63 45.88 -56.42
C LEU A 321 15.35 44.64 -56.99
N GLY A 322 14.59 43.65 -57.48
CA GLY A 322 15.15 42.42 -58.06
C GLY A 322 16.00 41.60 -57.09
N TRP A 323 16.63 40.53 -57.60
CA TRP A 323 17.44 39.61 -56.79
C TRP A 323 18.81 40.17 -56.40
N ASP A 324 19.40 41.02 -57.26
CA ASP A 324 20.75 41.57 -57.08
C ASP A 324 20.89 42.40 -55.78
N VAL A 325 19.83 43.08 -55.36
CA VAL A 325 19.79 43.83 -54.09
C VAL A 325 19.42 42.94 -52.90
N MET A 326 18.63 41.89 -53.10
CA MET A 326 18.13 41.01 -52.03
C MET A 326 19.16 39.97 -51.57
N GLU A 327 20.07 39.55 -52.45
CA GLU A 327 21.14 38.61 -52.15
C GLU A 327 22.01 39.04 -50.95
N PRO A 328 22.68 40.21 -50.93
CA PRO A 328 23.51 40.62 -49.80
C PRO A 328 22.70 40.87 -48.52
N VAL A 329 21.44 41.30 -48.65
CA VAL A 329 20.55 41.56 -47.50
C VAL A 329 20.21 40.25 -46.79
N THR A 330 19.83 39.21 -47.54
CA THR A 330 19.51 37.90 -46.96
C THR A 330 20.72 37.24 -46.31
N TYR A 331 21.92 37.40 -46.91
CA TYR A 331 23.19 36.98 -46.31
C TYR A 331 23.47 37.68 -44.97
N LEU A 332 23.35 39.01 -44.92
CA LEU A 332 23.56 39.79 -43.71
C LEU A 332 22.56 39.43 -42.60
N VAL A 333 21.28 39.25 -42.94
CA VAL A 333 20.24 38.86 -41.97
C VAL A 333 20.46 37.43 -41.47
N GLY A 334 20.85 36.50 -42.34
CA GLY A 334 21.19 35.13 -41.95
C GLY A 334 22.38 35.07 -41.00
N LEU A 335 23.46 35.78 -41.33
CA LEU A 335 24.66 35.89 -40.49
C LEU A 335 24.34 36.58 -39.15
N SER A 336 23.54 37.65 -39.17
CA SER A 336 23.10 38.35 -37.95
C SER A 336 22.24 37.45 -37.05
N THR A 337 21.38 36.61 -37.63
CA THR A 337 20.55 35.65 -36.87
C THR A 337 21.42 34.57 -36.23
N LEU A 338 22.46 34.10 -36.94
CA LEU A 338 23.43 33.14 -36.41
C LEU A 338 24.24 33.76 -35.27
N ILE A 339 24.75 34.98 -35.42
CA ILE A 339 25.44 35.71 -34.35
C ILE A 339 24.50 35.92 -33.16
N GLY A 340 23.25 36.33 -33.38
CA GLY A 340 22.25 36.52 -32.32
C GLY A 340 21.95 35.22 -31.57
N GLY A 341 21.81 34.10 -32.30
CA GLY A 341 21.66 32.78 -31.71
C GLY A 341 22.88 32.35 -30.90
N TYR A 342 24.09 32.67 -31.37
CA TYR A 342 25.34 32.38 -30.66
C TYR A 342 25.51 33.24 -29.40
N VAL A 343 25.15 34.52 -29.44
CA VAL A 343 25.12 35.39 -28.25
C VAL A 343 24.09 34.91 -27.24
N TRP A 344 22.91 34.50 -27.71
CA TRP A 344 21.88 33.90 -26.85
C TRP A 344 22.38 32.60 -26.21
N PHE A 345 23.07 31.75 -26.97
CA PHE A 345 23.71 30.53 -26.49
C PHE A 345 24.79 30.82 -25.43
N LEU A 346 25.69 31.79 -25.68
CA LEU A 346 26.72 32.20 -24.74
C LEU A 346 26.13 32.78 -23.45
N TYR A 347 25.05 33.55 -23.54
CA TYR A 347 24.36 34.11 -22.38
C TYR A 347 23.68 33.04 -21.52
N HIS A 348 23.23 31.93 -22.11
CA HIS A 348 22.54 30.84 -21.41
C HIS A 348 23.44 29.68 -20.93
N ASN A 349 24.76 29.79 -21.11
CA ASN A 349 25.81 28.84 -20.67
C ASN A 349 25.75 27.41 -21.26
N ARG A 350 26.91 26.74 -21.21
CA ARG A 350 27.43 25.72 -22.15
C ARG A 350 26.81 24.30 -22.15
N GLU A 351 25.79 24.00 -21.33
CA GLU A 351 25.11 22.68 -21.30
C GLU A 351 23.63 22.78 -21.67
N VAL A 352 23.32 23.59 -22.68
CA VAL A 352 22.00 23.53 -23.31
C VAL A 352 21.92 22.27 -24.19
N SER A 353 21.63 21.13 -23.57
CA SER A 353 20.92 20.07 -24.29
C SER A 353 19.62 20.68 -24.83
N TYR A 354 19.23 20.36 -26.07
CA TYR A 354 18.00 20.85 -26.69
C TYR A 354 16.76 20.66 -25.80
N ARG A 355 16.78 19.63 -24.93
CA ARG A 355 15.74 19.37 -23.92
C ARG A 355 15.77 20.38 -22.75
N SER A 356 16.93 20.92 -22.38
CA SER A 356 17.12 21.80 -21.21
C SER A 356 16.67 23.26 -21.46
N ALA A 357 16.90 23.82 -22.66
CA ALA A 357 16.51 25.22 -22.94
C ALA A 357 14.99 25.45 -22.95
N MET A 358 14.23 24.54 -23.56
CA MET A 358 12.76 24.64 -23.54
C MET A 358 12.24 24.45 -22.11
N ASN A 359 12.82 23.50 -21.38
CA ASN A 359 12.49 23.27 -19.99
C ASN A 359 12.84 24.45 -19.09
N PHE A 360 13.89 25.23 -19.36
CA PHE A 360 14.26 26.39 -18.54
C PHE A 360 13.24 27.54 -18.63
N THR A 361 12.76 27.85 -19.83
CA THR A 361 11.76 28.93 -20.00
C THR A 361 10.39 28.51 -19.46
N ILE A 362 10.04 27.22 -19.61
CA ILE A 362 8.82 26.65 -19.06
C ILE A 362 8.91 26.56 -17.54
N SER A 363 10.03 26.09 -16.97
CA SER A 363 10.22 25.91 -15.52
C SER A 363 10.18 27.22 -14.76
N ARG A 364 10.78 28.30 -15.29
CA ARG A 364 10.72 29.62 -14.65
C ARG A 364 9.31 30.19 -14.62
N ARG A 365 8.52 29.95 -15.67
CA ARG A 365 7.11 30.35 -15.72
C ARG A 365 6.24 29.47 -14.82
N GLN A 366 6.51 28.18 -14.80
CA GLN A 366 5.85 27.18 -13.96
C GLN A 366 6.07 27.49 -12.47
N SER A 367 7.30 27.80 -12.05
CA SER A 367 7.59 28.22 -10.67
C SER A 367 6.81 29.47 -10.27
N LYS A 368 6.73 30.50 -11.14
CA LYS A 368 5.87 31.67 -10.88
C LYS A 368 4.39 31.33 -10.77
N LEU A 369 3.91 30.36 -11.57
CA LEU A 369 2.52 29.89 -11.51
C LEU A 369 2.26 29.09 -10.23
N TYR A 370 3.23 28.31 -9.78
CA TYR A 370 3.18 27.62 -8.50
C TYR A 370 3.10 28.60 -7.34
N ASP A 371 3.95 29.63 -7.31
CA ASP A 371 3.91 30.68 -6.29
C ASP A 371 2.55 31.40 -6.30
N ALA A 372 2.03 31.73 -7.49
CA ALA A 372 0.75 32.44 -7.64
C ALA A 372 -0.45 31.61 -7.19
N LYS A 373 -0.43 30.28 -7.40
CA LYS A 373 -1.49 29.36 -6.94
C LYS A 373 -1.23 28.79 -5.54
N GLY A 374 -0.11 29.13 -4.90
CA GLY A 374 0.27 28.61 -3.58
C GLY A 374 0.63 27.13 -3.58
N PHE A 375 1.16 26.61 -4.70
CA PHE A 375 1.64 25.23 -4.80
C PHE A 375 3.04 25.10 -4.21
N ASP A 376 3.16 24.38 -3.10
CA ASP A 376 4.43 24.10 -2.44
C ASP A 376 5.07 22.81 -3.02
N VAL A 377 6.14 23.01 -3.79
CA VAL A 377 6.90 21.92 -4.44
C VAL A 377 7.55 21.00 -3.40
N HIS A 378 8.10 21.55 -2.31
CA HIS A 378 8.80 20.75 -1.30
C HIS A 378 7.83 19.86 -0.51
N LYS A 379 6.65 20.41 -0.18
CA LYS A 379 5.58 19.64 0.46
C LYS A 379 5.07 18.52 -0.45
N TRP A 380 4.93 18.79 -1.75
CA TRP A 380 4.58 17.77 -2.74
C TRP A 380 5.60 16.62 -2.74
N GLU A 381 6.89 16.92 -2.86
CA GLU A 381 7.97 15.93 -2.88
C GLU A 381 7.96 15.08 -1.61
N THR A 382 7.82 15.73 -0.44
CA THR A 382 7.76 15.04 0.85
C THR A 382 6.57 14.08 0.93
N LEU A 383 5.37 14.51 0.49
CA LEU A 383 4.20 13.64 0.47
C LEU A 383 4.35 12.45 -0.48
N VAL A 384 4.96 12.66 -1.64
CA VAL A 384 5.26 11.60 -2.61
C VAL A 384 6.24 10.59 -2.02
N GLU A 385 7.30 11.06 -1.37
CA GLU A 385 8.30 10.21 -0.70
C GLU A 385 7.70 9.42 0.45
N GLU A 386 6.90 10.05 1.32
CA GLU A 386 6.16 9.37 2.38
C GLU A 386 5.21 8.30 1.83
N ALA A 387 4.46 8.59 0.76
CA ALA A 387 3.57 7.62 0.14
C ALA A 387 4.34 6.45 -0.48
N ASN A 388 5.49 6.71 -1.10
CA ASN A 388 6.36 5.64 -1.64
C ASN A 388 6.97 4.77 -0.52
N ALA A 389 7.39 5.38 0.59
CA ALA A 389 7.87 4.65 1.76
C ALA A 389 6.78 3.73 2.33
N LEU A 390 5.55 4.24 2.50
CA LEU A 390 4.41 3.43 2.97
C LEU A 390 4.10 2.25 2.04
N ARG A 391 4.12 2.46 0.71
CA ARG A 391 3.92 1.36 -0.24
C ARG A 391 5.02 0.31 -0.15
N LYS A 392 6.28 0.72 0.01
CA LYS A 392 7.40 -0.20 0.20
C LYS A 392 7.22 -1.02 1.48
N GLU A 393 6.80 -0.38 2.57
CA GLU A 393 6.51 -1.08 3.83
C GLU A 393 5.36 -2.07 3.69
N ILE A 394 4.25 -1.70 3.06
CA ILE A 394 3.12 -2.62 2.83
C ILE A 394 3.54 -3.79 1.93
N LYS A 395 4.34 -3.56 0.89
CA LYS A 395 4.88 -4.63 0.04
C LYS A 395 5.84 -5.56 0.79
N MET A 396 6.67 -5.02 1.67
CA MET A 396 7.53 -5.86 2.52
C MET A 396 6.67 -6.76 3.41
N VAL A 397 5.62 -6.22 4.03
CA VAL A 397 4.67 -7.02 4.82
C VAL A 397 3.91 -8.02 3.92
N ALA A 398 3.55 -7.66 2.70
CA ALA A 398 2.88 -8.56 1.77
C ALA A 398 3.76 -9.77 1.43
N ASN A 399 5.03 -9.52 1.11
CA ASN A 399 6.04 -10.54 0.89
C ASN A 399 6.32 -11.38 2.15
N GLU A 400 6.22 -10.80 3.35
CA GLU A 400 6.36 -11.57 4.60
C GLU A 400 5.25 -12.60 4.81
N TYR A 401 4.05 -12.35 4.30
CA TYR A 401 2.90 -13.28 4.39
C TYR A 401 2.65 -14.03 3.07
N ASP A 402 3.54 -13.90 2.07
CA ASP A 402 3.37 -14.36 0.67
C ASP A 402 2.01 -14.01 0.03
N VAL A 403 1.45 -12.86 0.42
CA VAL A 403 0.21 -12.32 -0.17
C VAL A 403 0.56 -11.34 -1.28
N GLU A 404 -0.07 -11.46 -2.45
CA GLU A 404 0.04 -10.42 -3.47
C GLU A 404 -0.84 -9.22 -3.09
N TRP A 405 -0.20 -8.08 -2.81
CA TRP A 405 -0.92 -6.85 -2.50
C TRP A 405 -1.18 -6.00 -3.75
N ASP A 406 -2.45 -5.87 -4.14
CA ASP A 406 -2.86 -4.95 -5.20
C ASP A 406 -3.07 -3.53 -4.67
N GLU A 407 -2.18 -2.62 -5.07
CA GLU A 407 -2.26 -1.18 -4.76
C GLU A 407 -3.58 -0.53 -5.23
N ARG A 408 -4.19 -1.05 -6.31
CA ARG A 408 -5.38 -0.44 -6.93
C ARG A 408 -6.63 -0.56 -6.08
N VAL A 409 -6.73 -1.62 -5.27
CA VAL A 409 -7.88 -1.87 -4.40
C VAL A 409 -7.94 -0.84 -3.27
N ASP A 410 -6.78 -0.35 -2.83
CA ASP A 410 -6.68 0.62 -1.74
C ASP A 410 -6.66 2.06 -2.18
N GLU A 411 -6.12 2.33 -3.37
CA GLU A 411 -6.04 3.66 -3.93
C GLU A 411 -7.29 3.97 -4.75
N VAL A 412 -8.26 4.59 -4.08
CA VAL A 412 -9.56 4.99 -4.66
C VAL A 412 -9.40 5.93 -5.89
N ASN A 413 -8.25 6.59 -6.06
CA ASN A 413 -8.01 7.56 -7.13
C ASN A 413 -6.97 7.07 -8.15
N ARG A 414 -7.44 6.56 -9.29
CA ARG A 414 -6.62 6.15 -10.44
C ARG A 414 -5.67 7.26 -10.94
N GLU A 415 -6.08 8.53 -10.81
CA GLU A 415 -5.29 9.70 -11.22
C GLU A 415 -4.02 9.89 -10.36
N VAL A 416 -4.08 9.55 -9.07
CA VAL A 416 -2.92 9.63 -8.17
C VAL A 416 -1.88 8.58 -8.54
N MET A 417 -2.36 7.37 -8.87
CA MET A 417 -1.50 6.29 -9.35
C MET A 417 -0.77 6.68 -10.63
N GLU A 418 -1.45 7.28 -11.61
CA GLU A 418 -0.82 7.73 -12.85
C GLU A 418 0.16 8.88 -12.62
N ALA A 419 -0.18 9.85 -11.77
CA ALA A 419 0.72 10.97 -11.43
C ALA A 419 1.99 10.47 -10.74
N LEU A 420 1.85 9.54 -9.80
CA LEU A 420 2.98 8.95 -9.07
C LEU A 420 3.81 8.01 -9.94
N LYS A 421 3.17 7.25 -10.84
CA LYS A 421 3.87 6.41 -11.81
C LYS A 421 4.73 7.26 -12.74
N LYS A 422 4.17 8.35 -13.27
CA LYS A 422 4.93 9.31 -14.10
C LYS A 422 6.09 9.95 -13.34
N GLU A 423 5.95 10.25 -12.05
CA GLU A 423 7.08 10.74 -11.26
C GLU A 423 8.15 9.68 -11.00
N ARG A 424 7.76 8.42 -10.79
CA ARG A 424 8.72 7.30 -10.68
C ARG A 424 9.48 7.10 -11.99
N GLU A 425 8.78 7.04 -13.11
CA GLU A 425 9.39 6.92 -14.44
C GLU A 425 10.34 8.10 -14.70
N LYS A 426 9.96 9.34 -14.36
CA LYS A 426 10.86 10.51 -14.46
C LYS A 426 12.09 10.41 -13.54
N LYS A 427 11.95 9.94 -12.30
CA LYS A 427 13.10 9.74 -11.39
C LYS A 427 14.03 8.62 -11.92
N GLU A 428 13.48 7.52 -12.41
CA GLU A 428 14.22 6.39 -12.99
C GLU A 428 14.97 6.80 -14.27
N GLU A 429 14.32 7.56 -15.15
CA GLU A 429 14.96 8.14 -16.35
C GLU A 429 16.11 9.09 -15.97
N GLY A 430 15.91 9.95 -14.97
CA GLY A 430 16.94 10.86 -14.48
C GLY A 430 18.13 10.15 -13.80
N GLU A 431 17.90 9.07 -13.06
CA GLU A 431 18.96 8.23 -12.50
C GLU A 431 19.70 7.42 -13.58
N GLY A 432 18.99 6.96 -14.61
CA GLY A 432 19.55 6.31 -15.78
C GLY A 432 20.48 7.23 -16.58
N GLU A 433 20.07 8.48 -16.81
CA GLU A 433 20.91 9.49 -17.46
C GLU A 433 22.15 9.84 -16.63
N LYS A 434 22.02 9.98 -15.30
CA LYS A 434 23.17 10.19 -14.40
C LYS A 434 24.15 9.02 -14.40
N ARG A 435 23.66 7.78 -14.46
CA ARG A 435 24.50 6.58 -14.57
C ARG A 435 25.23 6.49 -15.91
N LYS A 436 24.61 6.93 -17.01
CA LYS A 436 25.26 7.01 -18.31
C LYS A 436 26.35 8.08 -18.33
N LYS A 437 26.05 9.29 -17.83
CA LYS A 437 27.04 10.39 -17.75
C LYS A 437 28.27 10.00 -16.93
N LYS A 438 28.08 9.33 -15.79
CA LYS A 438 29.19 8.83 -14.96
C LYS A 438 30.05 7.78 -15.68
N LYS A 439 29.46 7.00 -16.58
CA LYS A 439 30.17 5.96 -17.34
C LYS A 439 30.95 6.55 -18.51
N GLU A 440 30.44 7.62 -19.12
CA GLU A 440 31.15 8.38 -20.15
C GLU A 440 32.32 9.18 -19.57
N ASP A 441 32.18 9.74 -18.36
CA ASP A 441 33.28 10.45 -17.67
C ASP A 441 34.41 9.49 -17.22
N ASP A 442 34.11 8.23 -16.88
CA ASP A 442 35.12 7.22 -16.50
C ASP A 442 35.86 6.63 -17.73
N ASP A 443 35.30 6.74 -18.95
CA ASP A 443 35.90 6.24 -20.21
C ASP A 443 36.79 7.31 -20.90
N GLU A 444 36.85 8.56 -20.39
CA GLU A 444 37.71 9.65 -20.92
C GLU A 444 39.06 9.80 -20.18
N ASP A 445 39.29 9.05 -19.10
CA ASP A 445 40.50 9.11 -18.25
C ASP A 445 41.48 7.91 -18.43
N ASP A 446 41.24 7.00 -19.39
CA ASP A 446 42.16 5.92 -19.86
C ASP A 446 42.57 6.16 -21.32
#